data_AF-A0A956C501-F1
#
_entry.id   AF-A0A956C501-F1
#
_cell.length_a   1.000
_cell.length_b   1.000
_cell.length_c   1.000
_cell.angle_alpha   90.00
_cell.angle_beta   90.00
_cell.angle_gamma   90.00
#
_symmetry.space_group_name_H-M   'P 1'
#
loop_
_entity.id
_entity.type
_entity.pdbx_description
1 polymer ?
#
loop_
_entity_poly.entity_id
_entity_poly.type
_entity_poly.pdbx_seq_one_letter_code
_entity_poly.pdbx_strand_id
1 'polypeptide(L)'
;MLSSRLMVSIPSRGPSKAAASQMARDAVAVIESGAYTAPSGARVDIREAIARAVAGTREIRPDDAIPTPERAGVHARLESSHETSLACAARLGAGGERVLVLNFASAKNPGGGFLNGARAQEESLARASALYACLSRKEMYTHHRASHDAMYTDWCIYSPDVPVFRDDAGAWLETPQLVSFLTSPAPNAGVVLEREP
;
A
#
# COMPACT_ATOMS: atom_id res chain seq x y z
N MET A 1 -5.40 -26.06 -1.59
CA MET A 1 -6.57 -25.20 -1.87
C MET A 1 -6.09 -23.76 -1.72
N LEU A 2 -5.98 -22.99 -2.82
CA LEU A 2 -5.68 -21.56 -2.72
C LEU A 2 -6.95 -20.82 -2.32
N SER A 3 -6.99 -20.33 -1.08
CA SER A 3 -8.08 -19.50 -0.56
C SER A 3 -7.77 -18.04 -0.89
N SER A 4 -8.46 -17.45 -1.86
CA SER A 4 -8.46 -16.01 -2.07
C SER A 4 -9.37 -15.34 -1.02
N ARG A 5 -8.87 -14.27 -0.38
CA ARG A 5 -9.59 -13.49 0.64
C ARG A 5 -9.57 -12.02 0.22
N LEU A 6 -10.73 -11.35 0.29
CA LEU A 6 -10.89 -9.91 0.01
C LEU A 6 -11.49 -9.25 1.25
N MET A 7 -10.90 -8.16 1.74
CA MET A 7 -11.35 -7.49 2.97
C MET A 7 -11.12 -5.97 2.93
N VAL A 8 -12.02 -5.20 3.55
CA VAL A 8 -12.04 -3.72 3.62
C VAL A 8 -11.88 -3.28 5.09
N SER A 9 -11.12 -2.21 5.35
CA SER A 9 -10.64 -1.80 6.70
C SER A 9 -11.25 -0.46 7.18
N ILE A 10 -11.38 -0.28 8.51
CA ILE A 10 -11.84 0.95 9.22
C ILE A 10 -10.75 1.40 10.22
N PRO A 11 -10.44 2.72 10.41
CA PRO A 11 -9.27 3.16 11.18
C PRO A 11 -9.42 3.09 12.71
N SER A 12 -8.36 2.70 13.42
CA SER A 12 -8.18 2.86 14.88
C SER A 12 -7.58 4.24 15.25
N ARG A 13 -7.43 4.56 16.54
CA ARG A 13 -6.76 5.81 17.00
C ARG A 13 -5.27 5.79 16.58
N GLY A 14 -4.97 6.38 15.43
CA GLY A 14 -3.63 6.49 14.88
C GLY A 14 -2.74 7.53 15.58
N PRO A 15 -1.45 7.63 15.19
CA PRO A 15 -0.48 8.53 15.80
C PRO A 15 -0.87 10.01 15.71
N SER A 16 -0.20 10.86 16.50
CA SER A 16 -0.28 12.31 16.31
C SER A 16 0.28 12.70 14.93
N LYS A 17 -0.12 13.86 14.39
CA LYS A 17 0.39 14.35 13.10
C LYS A 17 1.92 14.46 13.09
N ALA A 18 2.51 14.95 14.18
CA ALA A 18 3.96 15.08 14.31
C ALA A 18 4.66 13.71 14.31
N ALA A 19 4.12 12.74 15.07
CA ALA A 19 4.65 11.38 15.09
C ALA A 19 4.50 10.70 13.72
N ALA A 20 3.36 10.86 13.04
CA ALA A 20 3.15 10.35 11.69
C ALA A 20 4.16 10.92 10.69
N SER A 21 4.41 12.23 10.74
CA SER A 21 5.41 12.87 9.88
C SER A 21 6.84 12.40 10.17
N GLN A 22 7.17 12.14 11.45
CA GLN A 22 8.46 11.55 11.81
C GLN A 22 8.61 10.13 11.27
N MET A 23 7.61 9.27 11.49
CA MET A 23 7.59 7.91 10.94
C MET A 23 7.72 7.89 9.41
N ALA A 24 7.13 8.87 8.72
CA ALA A 24 7.28 9.01 7.27
C ALA A 24 8.71 9.33 6.86
N ARG A 25 9.41 10.22 7.57
CA ARG A 25 10.84 10.48 7.33
C ARG A 25 11.70 9.25 7.61
N ASP A 26 11.42 8.55 8.70
CA ASP A 26 12.13 7.31 9.04
C ASP A 26 11.94 6.26 7.94
N ALA A 27 10.72 6.10 7.42
CA ALA A 27 10.42 5.18 6.32
C ALA A 27 11.24 5.51 5.05
N VAL A 28 11.33 6.79 4.68
CA VAL A 28 12.17 7.23 3.56
C VAL A 28 13.65 6.92 3.81
N ALA A 29 14.16 7.22 5.01
CA ALA A 29 15.54 6.90 5.38
C ALA A 29 15.84 5.40 5.31
N VAL A 30 14.90 4.54 5.70
CA VAL A 30 15.01 3.09 5.57
C VAL A 30 14.99 2.65 4.10
N ILE A 31 14.13 3.24 3.28
CA ILE A 31 14.08 2.97 1.84
C ILE A 31 15.42 3.32 1.17
N GLU A 32 15.99 4.47 1.49
CA GLU A 32 17.25 4.96 0.93
C GLU A 32 18.46 4.15 1.43
N SER A 33 18.52 3.90 2.75
CA SER A 33 19.62 3.16 3.36
C SER A 33 19.51 1.65 3.14
N GLY A 34 18.33 1.12 2.80
CA GLY A 34 18.06 -0.30 2.58
C GLY A 34 18.04 -1.15 3.86
N ALA A 35 18.05 -0.55 5.05
CA ALA A 35 18.09 -1.29 6.31
C ALA A 35 17.50 -0.48 7.47
N TYR A 36 17.14 -1.17 8.56
CA TYR A 36 16.74 -0.55 9.83
C TYR A 36 17.24 -1.36 11.02
N THR A 37 17.16 -0.77 12.22
CA THR A 37 17.48 -1.46 13.48
C THR A 37 16.19 -1.94 14.13
N ALA A 38 16.06 -3.25 14.32
CA ALA A 38 14.92 -3.87 14.99
C ALA A 38 14.97 -3.63 16.51
N PRO A 39 13.85 -3.85 17.25
CA PRO A 39 13.81 -3.68 18.71
C PRO A 39 14.87 -4.48 19.47
N SER A 40 15.24 -5.66 18.97
CA SER A 40 16.36 -6.48 19.49
C SER A 40 17.74 -5.85 19.37
N GLY A 41 17.87 -4.74 18.62
CA GLY A 41 19.15 -4.14 18.23
C GLY A 41 19.76 -4.75 16.98
N ALA A 42 19.17 -5.80 16.42
CA ALA A 42 19.64 -6.40 15.17
C ALA A 42 19.45 -5.45 13.98
N ARG A 43 20.44 -5.40 13.09
CA ARG A 43 20.30 -4.73 11.80
C ARG A 43 19.54 -5.64 10.83
N VAL A 44 18.41 -5.18 10.34
CA VAL A 44 17.59 -5.87 9.33
C VAL A 44 17.89 -5.24 7.97
N ASP A 45 18.48 -6.02 7.06
CA ASP A 45 18.76 -5.58 5.69
C ASP A 45 17.61 -5.98 4.76
N ILE A 46 17.02 -5.00 4.08
CA ILE A 46 15.90 -5.17 3.16
C ILE A 46 16.18 -4.59 1.77
N ARG A 47 17.44 -4.21 1.48
CA ARG A 47 17.80 -3.53 0.23
C ARG A 47 17.38 -4.33 -1.00
N GLU A 48 17.69 -5.62 -1.02
CA GLU A 48 17.34 -6.48 -2.14
C GLU A 48 15.83 -6.68 -2.27
N ALA A 49 15.10 -6.79 -1.15
CA ALA A 49 13.65 -6.91 -1.17
C ALA A 49 13.00 -5.65 -1.77
N ILE A 50 13.48 -4.47 -1.37
CA ILE A 50 13.05 -3.19 -1.97
C ILE A 50 13.35 -3.18 -3.47
N ALA A 51 14.58 -3.53 -3.87
CA ALA A 51 14.98 -3.52 -5.28
C ALA A 51 14.11 -4.48 -6.12
N ARG A 52 13.82 -5.68 -5.62
CA ARG A 52 12.94 -6.65 -6.28
C ARG A 52 11.50 -6.13 -6.39
N ALA A 53 10.96 -5.55 -5.33
CA ALA A 53 9.61 -4.98 -5.33
C ALA A 53 9.48 -3.85 -6.36
N VAL A 54 10.44 -2.92 -6.38
CA VAL A 54 10.48 -1.81 -7.36
C VAL A 54 10.62 -2.34 -8.78
N ALA A 55 11.53 -3.28 -9.03
CA ALA A 55 11.72 -3.87 -10.37
C ALA A 55 10.51 -4.69 -10.84
N GLY A 56 9.80 -5.33 -9.92
CA GLY A 56 8.58 -6.09 -10.19
C GLY A 56 7.32 -5.22 -10.32
N THR A 57 7.40 -3.93 -9.98
CA THR A 57 6.25 -3.03 -10.00
C THR A 57 5.81 -2.72 -11.43
N ARG A 58 4.52 -2.90 -11.71
CA ARG A 58 3.93 -2.69 -13.04
C ARG A 58 2.78 -1.70 -12.97
N GLU A 59 2.71 -0.82 -13.96
CA GLU A 59 1.53 -0.01 -14.23
C GLU A 59 0.57 -0.81 -15.12
N ILE A 60 -0.71 -0.80 -14.77
CA ILE A 60 -1.81 -1.36 -15.55
C ILE A 60 -2.63 -0.16 -16.01
N ARG A 61 -2.46 0.21 -17.28
CA ARG A 61 -3.14 1.35 -17.90
C ARG A 61 -4.61 1.00 -18.19
N PRO A 62 -5.50 2.00 -18.32
CA PRO A 62 -6.91 1.76 -18.65
C PRO A 62 -7.11 0.92 -19.93
N ASP A 63 -6.24 1.08 -20.92
CA ASP A 63 -6.33 0.37 -22.20
C ASP A 63 -5.57 -0.97 -22.22
N ASP A 64 -4.92 -1.35 -21.11
CA ASP A 64 -4.20 -2.63 -21.05
C ASP A 64 -5.19 -3.79 -21.09
N ALA A 65 -4.89 -4.81 -21.90
CA ALA A 65 -5.71 -6.01 -21.97
C ALA A 65 -5.62 -6.79 -20.64
N ILE A 66 -6.74 -6.88 -19.91
CA ILE A 66 -6.84 -7.68 -18.70
C ILE A 66 -7.30 -9.09 -19.06
N PRO A 67 -6.51 -10.14 -18.75
CA PRO A 67 -6.93 -11.50 -19.03
C PRO A 67 -8.18 -11.85 -18.21
N THR A 68 -9.14 -12.52 -18.84
CA THR A 68 -10.28 -13.08 -18.10
C THR A 68 -9.81 -14.35 -17.39
N PRO A 69 -9.82 -14.40 -16.05
CA PRO A 69 -9.40 -15.60 -15.35
C PRO A 69 -10.42 -16.72 -15.59
N GLU A 70 -9.95 -17.96 -15.75
CA GLU A 70 -10.82 -19.12 -15.65
C GLU A 70 -11.48 -19.13 -14.27
N ARG A 71 -12.81 -19.23 -14.23
CA ARG A 71 -13.52 -19.40 -12.96
C ARG A 71 -13.25 -20.79 -12.41
N ALA A 72 -12.17 -20.93 -11.65
CA ALA A 72 -11.98 -22.11 -10.82
C ALA A 72 -13.15 -22.21 -9.84
N GLY A 73 -13.68 -23.41 -9.60
CA GLY A 73 -14.70 -23.70 -8.58
C GLY A 73 -14.14 -23.57 -7.16
N VAL A 74 -13.53 -22.42 -6.84
CA VAL A 74 -13.00 -22.10 -5.52
C VAL A 74 -14.10 -21.45 -4.68
N HIS A 75 -14.29 -21.96 -3.48
CA HIS A 75 -15.12 -21.28 -2.48
C HIS A 75 -14.31 -20.13 -1.89
N ALA A 76 -14.72 -18.89 -2.19
CA ALA A 76 -14.16 -17.71 -1.56
C ALA A 76 -14.67 -17.59 -0.12
N ARG A 77 -13.75 -17.33 0.82
CA ARG A 77 -14.11 -16.99 2.20
C ARG A 77 -14.07 -15.47 2.35
N LEU A 78 -15.22 -14.89 2.63
CA LEU A 78 -15.37 -13.46 2.90
C LEU A 78 -15.37 -13.24 4.41
N GLU A 79 -14.53 -12.31 4.87
CA GLU A 79 -14.43 -11.90 6.26
C GLU A 79 -14.57 -10.38 6.32
N SER A 80 -15.18 -9.87 7.39
CA SER A 80 -15.19 -8.45 7.73
C SER A 80 -14.66 -8.32 9.16
N SER A 81 -13.70 -7.43 9.37
CA SER A 81 -13.11 -7.19 10.68
C SER A 81 -12.77 -5.72 10.87
N HIS A 82 -12.47 -5.33 12.11
CA HIS A 82 -12.00 -4.00 12.47
C HIS A 82 -10.46 -3.90 12.48
N GLU A 83 -9.78 -4.73 11.67
CA GLU A 83 -8.33 -4.70 11.53
C GLU A 83 -7.89 -3.59 10.55
N THR A 84 -6.67 -3.10 10.72
CA THR A 84 -6.01 -2.35 9.64
C THR A 84 -5.68 -3.31 8.49
N SER A 85 -5.39 -2.75 7.31
CA SER A 85 -4.95 -3.56 6.17
C SER A 85 -3.66 -4.34 6.45
N LEU A 86 -2.72 -3.78 7.21
CA LEU A 86 -1.45 -4.46 7.51
C LEU A 86 -1.59 -5.49 8.63
N ALA A 87 -2.40 -5.24 9.66
CA ALA A 87 -2.70 -6.25 10.68
C ALA A 87 -3.40 -7.47 10.06
N CYS A 88 -4.36 -7.25 9.16
CA CYS A 88 -4.97 -8.32 8.39
C CYS A 88 -3.93 -9.06 7.54
N ALA A 89 -3.09 -8.33 6.80
CA ALA A 89 -2.07 -8.96 5.96
C ALA A 89 -1.08 -9.81 6.78
N ALA A 90 -0.69 -9.33 7.96
CA ALA A 90 0.12 -10.07 8.90
C ALA A 90 -0.57 -11.37 9.36
N ARG A 91 -1.83 -11.30 9.77
CA ARG A 91 -2.63 -12.46 10.20
C ARG A 91 -2.81 -13.48 9.08
N LEU A 92 -3.15 -13.02 7.88
CA LEU A 92 -3.41 -13.89 6.72
C LEU A 92 -2.13 -14.48 6.13
N GLY A 93 -1.01 -13.75 6.19
CA GLY A 93 0.28 -14.21 5.70
C GLY A 93 1.07 -15.06 6.69
N ALA A 94 0.58 -15.22 7.93
CA ALA A 94 1.26 -15.99 8.97
C ALA A 94 1.48 -17.47 8.60
N GLY A 95 0.67 -18.04 7.69
CA GLY A 95 0.85 -19.39 7.15
C GLY A 95 1.76 -19.48 5.93
N GLY A 96 2.40 -18.37 5.53
CA GLY A 96 3.25 -18.29 4.34
C GLY A 96 2.48 -17.98 3.04
N GLU A 97 1.19 -17.69 3.12
CA GLU A 97 0.39 -17.27 1.98
C GLU A 97 0.81 -15.89 1.46
N ARG A 98 0.81 -15.72 0.14
CA ARG A 98 0.97 -14.40 -0.47
C ARG A 98 -0.31 -13.60 -0.32
N VAL A 99 -0.21 -12.46 0.36
CA VAL A 99 -1.33 -11.54 0.57
C VAL A 99 -1.21 -10.35 -0.38
N LEU A 100 -2.35 -9.95 -0.95
CA LEU A 100 -2.49 -8.70 -1.69
C LEU A 100 -3.38 -7.74 -0.90
N VAL A 101 -2.90 -6.50 -0.75
CA VAL A 101 -3.64 -5.40 -0.11
C VAL A 101 -4.02 -4.35 -1.16
N LEU A 102 -5.28 -3.94 -1.16
CA LEU A 102 -5.73 -2.78 -1.92
C LEU A 102 -5.32 -1.49 -1.18
N ASN A 103 -4.51 -0.66 -1.83
CA ASN A 103 -4.16 0.69 -1.39
C ASN A 103 -5.17 1.70 -1.97
N PHE A 104 -5.88 2.39 -1.08
CA PHE A 104 -6.85 3.45 -1.40
C PHE A 104 -6.11 4.73 -1.79
N ALA A 105 -5.62 4.72 -3.03
CA ALA A 105 -4.58 5.63 -3.46
C ALA A 105 -5.07 7.06 -3.67
N SER A 106 -4.20 8.03 -3.40
CA SER A 106 -4.25 9.32 -4.05
C SER A 106 -3.96 9.15 -5.54
N ALA A 107 -4.79 9.74 -6.39
CA ALA A 107 -4.50 9.79 -7.83
C ALA A 107 -3.27 10.65 -8.14
N LYS A 108 -2.92 11.61 -7.27
CA LYS A 108 -1.98 12.70 -7.62
C LYS A 108 -0.64 12.62 -6.91
N ASN A 109 -0.58 11.96 -5.75
CA ASN A 109 0.60 11.96 -4.90
C ASN A 109 0.94 10.54 -4.44
N PRO A 110 2.13 9.98 -4.76
CA PRO A 110 2.51 8.66 -4.29
C PRO A 110 2.61 8.65 -2.76
N GLY A 111 1.85 7.77 -2.11
CA GLY A 111 1.78 7.73 -0.65
C GLY A 111 0.94 8.87 -0.06
N GLY A 112 0.12 9.54 -0.86
CA GLY A 112 -0.79 10.60 -0.42
C GLY A 112 -0.06 11.73 0.31
N GLY A 113 -0.56 12.08 1.49
CA GLY A 113 0.02 13.13 2.34
C GLY A 113 0.98 12.62 3.42
N PHE A 114 1.60 11.44 3.27
CA PHE A 114 2.24 10.76 4.42
C PHE A 114 3.39 11.56 5.04
N LEU A 115 4.22 12.24 4.23
CA LEU A 115 5.30 13.12 4.70
C LEU A 115 4.78 14.28 5.56
N ASN A 116 3.56 14.76 5.26
CA ASN A 116 2.88 15.84 5.98
C ASN A 116 2.14 15.34 7.24
N GLY A 117 2.24 14.05 7.56
CA GLY A 117 1.58 13.43 8.70
C GLY A 117 0.08 13.21 8.51
N ALA A 118 -0.40 13.12 7.27
CA ALA A 118 -1.77 12.64 7.02
C ALA A 118 -1.90 11.16 7.43
N ARG A 119 -3.12 10.72 7.75
CA ARG A 119 -3.37 9.49 8.52
C ARG A 119 -4.47 8.61 7.92
N ALA A 120 -4.71 8.69 6.61
CA ALA A 120 -5.59 7.74 5.97
C ALA A 120 -4.86 6.40 5.76
N GLN A 121 -5.52 5.48 5.05
CA GLN A 121 -5.00 4.14 4.84
C GLN A 121 -3.70 4.17 4.02
N GLU A 122 -3.69 4.85 2.86
CA GLU A 122 -2.49 4.97 2.01
C GLU A 122 -1.28 5.48 2.78
N GLU A 123 -1.44 6.56 3.57
CA GLU A 123 -0.30 7.09 4.32
C GLU A 123 0.19 6.13 5.39
N SER A 124 -0.69 5.33 5.97
CA SER A 124 -0.31 4.29 6.93
C SER A 124 0.48 3.18 6.26
N LEU A 125 0.08 2.75 5.06
CA LEU A 125 0.84 1.79 4.24
C LEU A 125 2.23 2.35 3.87
N ALA A 126 2.30 3.61 3.43
CA ALA A 126 3.53 4.27 3.03
C ALA A 126 4.53 4.47 4.19
N ARG A 127 4.03 4.72 5.41
CA ARG A 127 4.90 4.85 6.61
C ARG A 127 5.43 3.51 7.13
N ALA A 128 4.74 2.41 6.85
CA ALA A 128 5.06 1.11 7.42
C ALA A 128 5.78 0.17 6.44
N SER A 129 5.95 0.57 5.17
CA SER A 129 6.49 -0.29 4.12
C SER A 129 7.32 0.48 3.10
N ALA A 130 7.96 -0.25 2.19
CA ALA A 130 8.64 0.32 1.04
C ALA A 130 7.71 0.67 -0.14
N LEU A 131 6.38 0.70 0.06
CA LEU A 131 5.42 0.96 -1.01
C LEU A 131 5.69 2.30 -1.71
N TYR A 132 6.09 3.33 -0.96
CA TYR A 132 6.46 4.63 -1.54
C TYR A 132 7.56 4.52 -2.61
N ALA A 133 8.54 3.64 -2.45
CA ALA A 133 9.58 3.40 -3.45
C ALA A 133 9.02 2.82 -4.76
N CYS A 134 8.02 1.96 -4.66
CA CYS A 134 7.36 1.31 -5.79
C CYS A 134 6.48 2.31 -6.56
N LEU A 135 5.82 3.23 -5.85
CA LEU A 135 4.92 4.23 -6.42
C LEU A 135 5.66 5.45 -6.95
N SER A 136 6.85 5.74 -6.41
CA SER A 136 7.67 6.86 -6.83
C SER A 136 7.97 6.78 -8.33
N ARG A 137 7.69 7.87 -9.06
CA ARG A 137 7.94 8.04 -10.50
C ARG A 137 7.02 7.24 -11.45
N LYS A 138 5.88 6.72 -10.97
CA LYS A 138 4.88 6.11 -11.86
C LYS A 138 4.12 7.16 -12.69
N GLU A 139 3.83 6.82 -13.94
CA GLU A 139 3.22 7.72 -14.91
C GLU A 139 1.78 8.10 -14.54
N MET A 140 1.04 7.17 -13.90
CA MET A 140 -0.30 7.40 -13.38
C MET A 140 -0.43 8.76 -12.67
N TYR A 141 0.50 9.07 -11.77
CA TYR A 141 0.47 10.32 -11.01
C TYR A 141 0.69 11.56 -11.88
N THR A 142 1.55 11.48 -12.89
CA THR A 142 1.76 12.59 -13.83
C THR A 142 0.54 12.81 -14.70
N HIS A 143 -0.08 11.73 -15.16
CA HIS A 143 -1.33 11.77 -15.92
C HIS A 143 -2.46 12.43 -15.10
N HIS A 144 -2.73 11.97 -13.87
CA HIS A 144 -3.80 12.53 -13.04
C HIS A 144 -3.51 13.92 -12.48
N ARG A 145 -2.23 14.36 -12.42
CA ARG A 145 -1.90 15.75 -12.12
C ARG A 145 -2.22 16.69 -13.28
N ALA A 146 -2.10 16.23 -14.52
CA ALA A 146 -2.46 16.99 -15.71
C ALA A 146 -3.98 17.06 -15.94
N SER A 147 -4.74 16.12 -15.35
CA SER A 147 -6.20 16.09 -15.42
C SER A 147 -6.88 16.81 -14.24
N HIS A 148 -8.00 17.47 -14.53
CA HIS A 148 -8.89 18.08 -13.53
C HIS A 148 -10.12 17.22 -13.23
N ASP A 149 -10.23 16.06 -13.88
CA ASP A 149 -11.32 15.11 -13.67
C ASP A 149 -11.21 14.45 -12.29
N ALA A 150 -12.32 14.47 -11.56
CA ALA A 150 -12.44 13.90 -10.23
C ALA A 150 -12.81 12.41 -10.26
N MET A 151 -13.20 11.87 -11.41
CA MET A 151 -13.44 10.45 -11.62
C MET A 151 -12.13 9.66 -11.72
N TYR A 152 -11.01 10.33 -12.04
CA TYR A 152 -9.74 9.70 -12.37
C TYR A 152 -9.91 8.65 -13.48
N THR A 153 -9.12 7.59 -13.48
CA THR A 153 -9.15 6.53 -14.49
C THR A 153 -8.97 5.17 -13.83
N ASP A 154 -9.25 4.09 -14.55
CA ASP A 154 -9.05 2.69 -14.10
C ASP A 154 -7.55 2.28 -14.01
N TRP A 155 -6.65 3.25 -13.95
CA TRP A 155 -5.22 3.02 -13.94
C TRP A 155 -4.82 2.48 -12.56
N CYS A 156 -4.17 1.31 -12.56
CA CYS A 156 -3.70 0.65 -11.36
C CYS A 156 -2.17 0.50 -11.35
N ILE A 157 -1.59 0.34 -10.17
CA ILE A 157 -0.18 -0.03 -10.00
C ILE A 157 -0.12 -1.30 -9.15
N TYR A 158 0.43 -2.37 -9.71
CA TYR A 158 0.72 -3.59 -8.97
C TYR A 158 2.17 -3.58 -8.47
N SER A 159 2.36 -3.69 -7.16
CA SER A 159 3.67 -3.73 -6.50
C SER A 159 3.83 -5.07 -5.77
N PRO A 160 4.60 -6.04 -6.31
CA PRO A 160 4.77 -7.36 -5.68
C PRO A 160 5.73 -7.32 -4.50
N ASP A 161 5.46 -8.17 -3.50
CA ASP A 161 6.38 -8.53 -2.41
C ASP A 161 7.11 -7.34 -1.75
N VAL A 162 6.37 -6.27 -1.49
CA VAL A 162 6.87 -5.05 -0.87
C VAL A 162 7.17 -5.33 0.61
N PRO A 163 8.38 -5.01 1.10
CA PRO A 163 8.70 -5.20 2.52
C PRO A 163 7.94 -4.19 3.39
N VAL A 164 7.16 -4.73 4.33
CA VAL A 164 6.54 -4.07 5.46
C VAL A 164 7.49 -4.23 6.65
N PHE A 165 7.89 -3.12 7.25
CA PHE A 165 8.91 -3.06 8.30
C PHE A 165 8.41 -2.46 9.60
N ARG A 166 7.15 -2.00 9.67
CA ARG A 166 6.50 -1.58 10.92
C ARG A 166 5.11 -2.20 11.09
N ASP A 167 4.70 -2.34 12.34
CA ASP A 167 3.33 -2.65 12.72
C ASP A 167 2.44 -1.38 12.84
N ASP A 168 1.18 -1.58 13.22
CA ASP A 168 0.21 -0.49 13.42
C ASP A 168 0.54 0.44 14.59
N ALA A 169 1.26 -0.06 15.60
CA ALA A 169 1.76 0.78 16.69
C ALA A 169 2.97 1.63 16.25
N GLY A 170 3.49 1.36 15.06
CA GLY A 170 4.67 2.02 14.49
C GLY A 170 5.98 1.42 14.99
N ALA A 171 5.97 0.27 15.66
CA ALA A 171 7.19 -0.40 16.08
C ALA A 171 7.85 -1.10 14.88
N TRP A 172 9.19 -1.07 14.83
CA TRP A 172 9.95 -1.81 13.83
C TRP A 172 9.78 -3.31 14.01
N LEU A 173 9.69 -4.06 12.92
CA LEU A 173 9.54 -5.52 12.95
C LEU A 173 10.88 -6.22 13.03
N GLU A 174 11.00 -7.30 13.81
CA GLU A 174 12.20 -8.16 13.81
C GLU A 174 12.43 -8.83 12.46
N THR A 175 11.33 -9.23 11.80
CA THR A 175 11.35 -9.81 10.47
C THR A 175 10.34 -9.06 9.60
N PRO A 176 10.78 -8.47 8.48
CA PRO A 176 9.88 -7.74 7.59
C PRO A 176 8.93 -8.73 6.93
N GLN A 177 7.68 -8.30 6.74
CA GLN A 177 6.68 -9.09 6.02
C GLN A 177 6.67 -8.65 4.55
N LEU A 178 6.55 -9.59 3.63
CA LEU A 178 6.41 -9.28 2.21
C LEU A 178 4.92 -9.27 1.84
N VAL A 179 4.43 -8.13 1.36
CA VAL A 179 3.02 -7.94 1.01
C VAL A 179 2.93 -7.35 -0.38
N SER A 180 2.06 -7.91 -1.22
CA SER A 180 1.77 -7.31 -2.52
C SER A 180 0.73 -6.20 -2.37
N PHE A 181 0.85 -5.13 -3.15
CA PHE A 181 -0.12 -4.04 -3.17
C PHE A 181 -0.72 -3.85 -4.56
N LEU A 182 -2.03 -3.64 -4.62
CA LEU A 182 -2.71 -3.06 -5.77
C LEU A 182 -3.09 -1.62 -5.39
N THR A 183 -2.54 -0.65 -6.09
CA THR A 183 -2.80 0.78 -5.89
C THR A 183 -3.78 1.24 -6.95
N SER A 184 -4.95 1.71 -6.52
CA SER A 184 -6.00 2.20 -7.40
C SER A 184 -6.65 3.44 -6.76
N PRO A 185 -6.69 4.58 -7.45
CA PRO A 185 -7.40 5.75 -6.96
C PRO A 185 -8.93 5.54 -7.07
N ALA A 186 -9.67 5.80 -5.99
CA ALA A 186 -11.12 5.87 -6.06
C ALA A 186 -11.57 7.25 -6.58
N PRO A 187 -12.73 7.35 -7.25
CA PRO A 187 -13.32 8.65 -7.61
C PRO A 187 -13.41 9.56 -6.39
N ASN A 188 -13.09 10.85 -6.57
CA ASN A 188 -13.28 11.84 -5.53
C ASN A 188 -14.76 12.26 -5.48
N ALA A 189 -15.58 11.43 -4.84
CA ALA A 189 -17.03 11.61 -4.77
C ALA A 189 -17.45 12.99 -4.25
N GLY A 190 -16.70 13.59 -3.30
CA GLY A 190 -17.00 14.93 -2.80
C GLY A 190 -16.93 15.99 -3.92
N VAL A 191 -15.86 15.96 -4.71
CA VAL A 191 -15.69 16.90 -5.84
C VAL A 191 -16.65 16.58 -6.98
N VAL A 192 -16.96 15.29 -7.22
CA VAL A 192 -17.92 14.89 -8.26
C VAL A 192 -19.31 15.41 -7.92
N LEU A 193 -19.81 15.16 -6.71
CA LEU A 193 -21.14 15.60 -6.27
C LEU A 193 -21.27 17.13 -6.18
N GLU A 194 -20.17 17.84 -5.91
CA GLU A 194 -20.15 19.31 -5.94
C GLU A 194 -20.27 19.87 -7.37
N ARG A 195 -19.75 19.17 -8.38
CA ARG A 195 -19.73 19.62 -9.79
C ARG A 195 -20.92 19.09 -10.61
N GLU A 196 -21.44 17.93 -10.23
CA GLU A 196 -22.53 17.20 -10.89
C GLU A 196 -23.54 16.73 -9.82
N PRO A 197 -24.37 17.65 -9.29
CA PRO A 197 -25.31 17.36 -8.20
C PRO A 197 -26.50 16.47 -8.57
#